data_AF-A0A8I2ZLY0-F1
#
_entry.id   AF-A0A8I2ZLY0-F1
#
_cell.length_a   1.000
_cell.length_b   1.000
_cell.length_c   1.000
_cell.angle_alpha   90.00
_cell.angle_beta   90.00
_cell.angle_gamma   90.00
#
_symmetry.space_group_name_H-M   'P 1'
#
loop_
_entity.id
_entity.type
_entity.pdbx_description
1 polymer ?
#
loop_
_entity_poly.entity_id
_entity_poly.type
_entity_poly.pdbx_seq_one_letter_code
_entity_poly.pdbx_strand_id
1 'polypeptide(L)'
;MPETDPAYPQPNKAPTPKMVVAQFDRLNPIYVLRQLRAKVLKGLEKLTQSPQRESFFTVYMTTYILLHVVTLTCQDRHGYARRHNNRLRYDMPPFIENLQHGAVRMLCHWDYYKGRSNAKGEDKALTLEEILENGSVSPSQRTLILDSERRVTQLKAEGKIGTEDYENPYFWISQMFDKSWSPGQVWQAKHY
;
A
#
# COMPACT_ATOMS: atom_id res chain seq x y z
N MET A 1 4.93 14.50 -37.84
CA MET A 1 4.18 13.88 -38.96
C MET A 1 3.52 12.61 -38.41
N PRO A 2 2.43 12.12 -39.01
CA PRO A 2 1.85 10.83 -38.61
C PRO A 2 2.91 9.74 -38.77
N GLU A 3 3.08 8.90 -37.75
CA GLU A 3 4.01 7.77 -37.84
C GLU A 3 3.39 6.68 -38.73
N THR A 4 4.10 6.28 -39.77
CA THR A 4 3.62 5.32 -40.79
C THR A 4 4.07 3.89 -40.51
N ASP A 5 4.92 3.67 -39.50
CA ASP A 5 5.37 2.35 -39.12
C ASP A 5 4.19 1.50 -38.58
N PRO A 6 3.87 0.35 -39.19
CA PRO A 6 2.81 -0.54 -38.72
C PRO A 6 3.08 -1.16 -37.34
N ALA A 7 4.32 -1.13 -36.84
CA ALA A 7 4.66 -1.55 -35.48
C ALA A 7 4.39 -0.47 -34.42
N TYR A 8 4.13 0.77 -34.83
CA TYR A 8 3.79 1.85 -33.90
C TYR A 8 2.37 1.63 -33.34
N PRO A 9 2.11 1.85 -32.03
CA PRO A 9 0.81 1.53 -31.41
C PRO A 9 -0.41 2.24 -32.04
N GLN A 10 -0.18 3.35 -32.76
CA GLN A 10 -1.22 4.10 -33.46
C GLN A 10 -0.73 4.62 -34.82
N PRO A 11 -0.62 3.73 -35.83
CA PRO A 11 -0.13 4.12 -37.15
C PRO A 11 -1.11 5.10 -37.81
N ASN A 12 -0.60 6.02 -38.62
CA ASN A 12 -1.36 7.06 -39.32
C ASN A 12 -2.10 8.07 -38.41
N LYS A 13 -1.78 8.10 -37.11
CA LYS A 13 -2.27 9.16 -36.20
C LYS A 13 -1.12 10.09 -35.82
N ALA A 14 -1.41 11.38 -35.75
CA ALA A 14 -0.45 12.34 -35.20
C ALA A 14 -0.25 12.02 -33.71
N PRO A 15 1.01 11.87 -33.23
CA PRO A 15 1.26 11.62 -31.82
C PRO A 15 0.78 12.81 -30.99
N THR A 16 0.18 12.55 -29.84
CA THR A 16 -0.23 13.60 -28.90
C THR A 16 1.00 14.45 -28.55
N PRO A 17 0.92 15.79 -28.64
CA PRO A 17 2.05 16.64 -28.32
C PRO A 17 2.53 16.37 -26.88
N LYS A 18 3.85 16.19 -26.70
CA LYS A 18 4.46 15.94 -25.38
C LYS A 18 4.03 16.96 -24.32
N MET A 19 3.81 18.21 -24.76
CA MET A 19 3.32 19.29 -23.90
C MET A 19 1.90 19.04 -23.35
N VAL A 20 0.99 18.48 -24.14
CA VAL A 20 -0.38 18.18 -23.70
C VAL A 20 -0.36 17.06 -22.66
N VAL A 21 0.46 16.03 -22.87
CA VAL A 21 0.65 14.94 -21.90
C VAL A 21 1.23 15.48 -20.59
N ALA A 22 2.30 16.27 -20.67
CA ALA A 22 2.92 16.88 -19.49
C ALA A 22 1.98 17.83 -18.74
N GLN A 23 1.10 18.55 -19.44
CA GLN A 23 0.07 19.38 -18.82
C GLN A 23 -0.96 18.51 -18.09
N PHE A 24 -1.43 17.43 -18.71
CA PHE A 24 -2.37 16.52 -18.07
C PHE A 24 -1.78 15.88 -16.81
N ASP A 25 -0.51 15.46 -16.86
CA ASP A 25 0.21 14.91 -15.71
C ASP A 25 0.32 15.90 -14.55
N ARG A 26 0.39 17.21 -14.84
CA ARG A 26 0.37 18.27 -13.82
C ARG A 26 -1.04 18.57 -13.28
N LEU A 27 -2.05 18.55 -14.16
CA LEU A 27 -3.43 18.90 -13.79
C LEU A 27 -4.11 17.77 -13.03
N ASN A 28 -3.86 16.51 -13.40
CA ASN A 28 -4.53 15.34 -12.84
C ASN A 28 -4.38 15.23 -11.31
N PRO A 29 -3.19 15.43 -10.71
CA PRO A 29 -3.04 15.49 -9.26
C PRO A 29 -3.88 16.58 -8.57
N ILE A 30 -3.94 17.76 -9.19
CA ILE A 30 -4.57 18.96 -8.62
C ILE A 30 -6.09 18.85 -8.66
N TYR A 31 -6.64 18.49 -9.82
CA TYR A 31 -8.07 18.58 -10.07
C TYR A 31 -8.82 17.27 -9.83
N VAL A 32 -8.16 16.12 -10.02
CA VAL A 32 -8.81 14.80 -9.94
C VAL A 32 -8.36 14.05 -8.69
N LEU A 33 -7.06 13.75 -8.58
CA LEU A 33 -6.56 12.89 -7.51
C LEU A 33 -6.76 13.50 -6.13
N ARG A 34 -6.60 14.82 -5.97
CA ARG A 34 -6.86 15.49 -4.69
C ARG A 34 -8.32 15.33 -4.22
N GLN A 35 -9.28 15.44 -5.14
CA GLN A 35 -10.69 15.28 -4.81
C GLN A 35 -11.04 13.81 -4.50
N LEU A 36 -10.54 12.89 -5.32
CA LEU A 36 -10.76 11.46 -5.13
C LEU A 36 -10.10 10.95 -3.84
N ARG A 37 -8.89 11.44 -3.50
CA ARG A 37 -8.20 11.11 -2.25
C ARG A 37 -9.10 11.36 -1.04
N ALA A 38 -9.71 12.53 -0.95
CA ALA A 38 -10.58 12.87 0.18
C ALA A 38 -11.80 11.93 0.26
N LYS A 39 -12.40 11.60 -0.89
CA LYS A 39 -13.55 10.68 -0.96
C LYS A 39 -13.17 9.24 -0.59
N VAL A 40 -12.06 8.73 -1.11
CA VAL A 40 -11.57 7.37 -0.83
C VAL A 40 -11.19 7.23 0.64
N LEU A 41 -10.45 8.19 1.20
CA LEU A 41 -10.06 8.15 2.62
C LEU A 41 -11.28 8.21 3.54
N LYS A 42 -12.24 9.11 3.26
CA LYS A 42 -13.49 9.20 4.04
C LYS A 42 -14.32 7.92 3.92
N GLY A 43 -14.35 7.31 2.74
CA GLY A 43 -15.01 6.03 2.50
C GLY A 43 -14.36 4.89 3.29
N LEU A 44 -13.04 4.76 3.21
CA LEU A 44 -12.28 3.75 3.94
C LEU A 44 -12.43 3.93 5.45
N GLU A 45 -12.33 5.16 5.95
CA GLU A 45 -12.55 5.49 7.36
C GLU A 45 -13.95 5.03 7.83
N LYS A 46 -14.99 5.39 7.07
CA LYS A 46 -16.37 4.96 7.36
C LYS A 46 -16.50 3.43 7.41
N LEU A 47 -15.86 2.71 6.49
CA LEU A 47 -15.87 1.24 6.48
C LEU A 47 -15.12 0.66 7.69
N THR A 48 -13.97 1.24 8.06
CA THR A 48 -13.19 0.79 9.23
C THR A 48 -13.86 1.11 10.57
N GLN A 49 -14.73 2.11 10.62
CA GLN A 49 -15.48 2.49 11.83
C GLN A 49 -16.86 1.80 11.91
N SER A 50 -17.27 1.10 10.85
CA SER A 50 -18.56 0.42 10.83
C SER A 50 -18.61 -0.69 11.89
N PRO A 51 -19.67 -0.75 12.73
CA PRO A 51 -19.84 -1.81 13.71
C PRO A 51 -20.07 -3.17 13.06
N GLN A 52 -20.67 -3.18 11.86
CA GLN A 52 -20.87 -4.38 11.06
C GLN A 52 -19.63 -4.65 10.21
N ARG A 53 -19.01 -5.81 10.41
CA ARG A 53 -17.79 -6.27 9.70
C ARG A 53 -18.06 -6.85 8.32
N GLU A 54 -19.21 -6.53 7.71
CA GLU A 54 -19.60 -7.07 6.41
C GLU A 54 -18.65 -6.67 5.28
N SER A 55 -17.99 -5.52 5.42
CA SER A 55 -17.02 -4.99 4.45
C SER A 55 -15.57 -5.42 4.73
N PHE A 56 -15.35 -6.48 5.50
CA PHE A 56 -14.00 -6.93 5.88
C PHE A 56 -13.09 -7.13 4.68
N PHE A 57 -13.55 -7.86 3.67
CA PHE A 57 -12.77 -8.12 2.47
C PHE A 57 -12.42 -6.83 1.71
N THR A 58 -13.35 -5.88 1.63
CA THR A 58 -13.13 -4.58 0.97
C THR A 58 -12.09 -3.75 1.70
N VAL A 59 -12.16 -3.67 3.03
CA VAL A 59 -11.15 -2.97 3.85
C VAL A 59 -9.78 -3.64 3.70
N TYR A 60 -9.75 -4.96 3.75
CA TYR A 60 -8.53 -5.76 3.52
C TYR A 60 -7.89 -5.44 2.17
N MET A 61 -8.64 -5.59 1.07
CA MET A 61 -8.12 -5.37 -0.28
C MET A 61 -7.68 -3.93 -0.51
N THR A 62 -8.44 -2.96 -0.01
CA THR A 62 -8.09 -1.54 -0.15
C THR A 62 -6.79 -1.24 0.58
N THR A 63 -6.62 -1.76 1.80
CA THR A 63 -5.39 -1.59 2.58
C THR A 63 -4.21 -2.27 1.90
N TYR A 64 -4.39 -3.51 1.45
CA TYR A 64 -3.38 -4.29 0.73
C TYR A 64 -2.88 -3.56 -0.52
N ILE A 65 -3.79 -3.09 -1.38
CA ILE A 65 -3.47 -2.39 -2.63
C ILE A 65 -2.71 -1.10 -2.32
N LEU A 66 -3.18 -0.31 -1.36
CA LEU A 66 -2.55 0.97 -1.02
C LEU A 66 -1.15 0.78 -0.41
N LEU A 67 -0.95 -0.23 0.44
CA LEU A 67 0.38 -0.58 0.96
C LEU A 67 1.30 -1.10 -0.15
N HIS A 68 0.79 -1.85 -1.12
CA HIS A 68 1.57 -2.25 -2.28
C HIS A 68 2.01 -1.03 -3.12
N VAL A 69 1.13 -0.05 -3.31
CA VAL A 69 1.46 1.21 -3.99
C VAL A 69 2.56 1.99 -3.26
N VAL A 70 2.60 1.94 -1.92
CA VAL A 70 3.70 2.53 -1.13
C VAL A 70 5.02 1.86 -1.49
N THR A 71 5.07 0.52 -1.58
CA THR A 71 6.28 -0.20 -2.02
C THR A 71 6.71 0.22 -3.42
N LEU A 72 5.79 0.22 -4.40
CA LEU A 72 6.10 0.58 -5.78
C LEU A 72 6.67 2.00 -5.88
N THR A 73 6.12 2.92 -5.08
CA THR A 73 6.61 4.29 -5.03
C THR A 73 8.00 4.38 -4.39
N CYS A 74 8.27 3.60 -3.34
CA CYS A 74 9.62 3.52 -2.75
C CYS A 74 10.63 2.95 -3.76
N GLN A 75 10.28 1.87 -4.46
CA GLN A 75 11.10 1.27 -5.52
C GLN A 75 11.44 2.26 -6.63
N ASP A 76 10.44 2.98 -7.14
CA ASP A 76 10.63 3.96 -8.21
C ASP A 76 11.58 5.09 -7.78
N ARG A 77 11.33 5.70 -6.62
CA ARG A 77 12.18 6.79 -6.11
C ARG A 77 13.58 6.33 -5.75
N HIS A 78 13.73 5.09 -5.27
CA HIS A 78 15.04 4.49 -5.03
C HIS A 78 15.78 4.28 -6.35
N GLY A 79 15.15 3.64 -7.33
CA GLY A 79 15.74 3.38 -8.64
C GLY A 79 16.07 4.66 -9.40
N TYR A 80 15.28 5.72 -9.26
CA TYR A 80 15.59 7.03 -9.81
C TYR A 80 16.84 7.64 -9.15
N ALA A 81 16.92 7.61 -7.81
CA ALA A 81 18.09 8.10 -7.07
C ALA A 81 19.38 7.39 -7.48
N ARG A 82 19.33 6.05 -7.63
CA ARG A 82 20.49 5.25 -8.08
C ARG A 82 20.93 5.57 -9.50
N ARG A 83 19.99 5.76 -10.43
CA ARG A 83 20.29 6.12 -11.83
C ARG A 83 20.95 7.49 -11.97
N HIS A 84 20.71 8.41 -11.04
CA HIS A 84 21.27 9.77 -11.06
C HIS A 84 22.42 9.96 -10.07
N ASN A 85 23.01 8.87 -9.55
CA ASN A 85 24.11 8.91 -8.57
C ASN A 85 23.81 9.80 -7.35
N ASN A 86 22.55 9.84 -6.91
CA ASN A 86 22.17 10.56 -5.71
C ASN A 86 22.78 9.86 -4.47
N ARG A 87 23.29 10.65 -3.52
CA ARG A 87 23.91 10.15 -2.28
C ARG A 87 22.87 9.60 -1.32
N LEU A 88 21.66 10.14 -1.37
CA LEU A 88 20.54 9.75 -0.50
C LEU A 88 19.86 8.47 -1.01
N ARG A 89 19.15 7.76 -0.12
CA ARG A 89 18.41 6.54 -0.50
C ARG A 89 17.31 6.81 -1.52
N TYR A 90 16.70 8.00 -1.50
CA TYR A 90 15.60 8.42 -2.37
C TYR A 90 15.85 9.80 -2.97
N ASP A 91 15.27 10.05 -4.14
CA ASP A 91 15.37 11.34 -4.86
C ASP A 91 14.62 12.49 -4.14
N MET A 92 13.50 12.16 -3.49
CA MET A 92 12.70 13.10 -2.69
C MET A 92 12.42 12.52 -1.30
N PRO A 93 13.41 12.58 -0.37
CA PRO A 93 13.26 11.98 0.95
C PRO A 93 12.05 12.48 1.74
N PRO A 94 11.75 13.79 1.84
CA PRO A 94 10.60 14.27 2.62
C PRO A 94 9.26 13.74 2.09
N PHE A 95 9.16 13.51 0.78
CA PHE A 95 7.96 12.91 0.19
C PHE A 95 7.81 11.44 0.59
N ILE A 96 8.91 10.68 0.54
CA ILE A 96 8.91 9.27 0.93
C ILE A 96 8.64 9.10 2.42
N GLU A 97 9.22 9.94 3.28
CA GLU A 97 8.93 9.93 4.72
C GLU A 97 7.44 10.14 4.99
N ASN A 98 6.82 11.13 4.34
CA ASN A 98 5.37 11.37 4.48
C ASN A 98 4.53 10.19 3.95
N LEU A 99 4.97 9.55 2.86
CA LEU A 99 4.31 8.39 2.30
C LEU A 99 4.36 7.18 3.26
N GLN A 100 5.53 6.90 3.81
CA GLN A 100 5.76 5.82 4.77
C GLN A 100 5.01 6.08 6.09
N HIS A 101 4.99 7.33 6.55
CA HIS A 101 4.17 7.73 7.69
C HIS A 101 2.67 7.52 7.40
N GLY A 102 2.22 7.76 6.16
CA GLY A 102 0.86 7.44 5.72
C GLY A 102 0.56 5.94 5.79
N ALA A 103 1.50 5.10 5.35
CA ALA A 103 1.41 3.64 5.43
C ALA A 103 1.28 3.14 6.87
N VAL A 104 2.07 3.70 7.80
CA VAL A 104 1.96 3.37 9.23
C VAL A 104 0.56 3.71 9.78
N ARG A 105 0.00 4.88 9.43
CA ARG A 105 -1.38 5.24 9.85
C ARG A 105 -2.41 4.27 9.31
N MET A 106 -2.27 3.85 8.05
CA MET A 106 -3.15 2.85 7.45
C MET A 106 -3.09 1.51 8.20
N LEU A 107 -1.89 1.09 8.58
CA LEU A 107 -1.68 -0.11 9.39
C LEU A 107 -2.31 0.03 10.78
N CYS A 108 -2.26 1.21 11.42
CA CYS A 108 -2.98 1.45 12.67
C CYS A 108 -4.49 1.24 12.51
N HIS A 109 -5.10 1.80 11.45
CA HIS A 109 -6.52 1.62 11.18
C HIS A 109 -6.88 0.15 10.91
N TRP A 110 -6.02 -0.55 10.16
CA TRP A 110 -6.17 -1.98 9.91
C TRP A 110 -6.07 -2.82 11.19
N ASP A 111 -5.10 -2.54 12.05
CA ASP A 111 -4.89 -3.27 13.29
C ASP A 111 -6.06 -3.05 14.28
N TYR A 112 -6.54 -1.82 14.38
CA TYR A 112 -7.77 -1.50 15.09
C TYR A 112 -8.98 -2.26 14.53
N TYR A 113 -9.16 -2.25 13.20
CA TYR A 113 -10.30 -2.88 12.53
C TYR A 113 -10.32 -4.41 12.67
N LYS A 114 -9.15 -5.07 12.61
CA LYS A 114 -9.02 -6.52 12.89
C LYS A 114 -9.47 -6.89 14.30
N GLY A 115 -9.56 -5.92 15.22
CA GLY A 115 -9.95 -6.15 16.60
C GLY A 115 -8.77 -6.41 17.55
N ARG A 116 -7.55 -6.00 17.17
CA ARG A 116 -6.39 -5.92 18.08
C ARG A 116 -6.36 -4.64 18.90
N SER A 117 -7.51 -3.98 19.07
CA SER A 117 -7.58 -2.91 20.06
C SER A 117 -7.64 -3.54 21.44
N ASN A 118 -6.45 -3.64 22.04
CA ASN A 118 -6.16 -4.06 23.40
C ASN A 118 -6.78 -3.11 24.45
N ALA A 119 -7.97 -2.55 24.21
CA ALA A 119 -8.67 -1.73 25.19
C ALA A 119 -9.05 -2.53 26.46
N LYS A 120 -8.96 -3.87 26.42
CA LYS A 120 -9.30 -4.77 27.54
C LYS A 120 -8.16 -5.63 28.11
N GLY A 121 -6.92 -5.52 27.62
CA GLY A 121 -5.79 -6.25 28.20
C GLY A 121 -5.89 -7.78 28.14
N GLU A 122 -6.59 -8.35 27.14
CA GLU A 122 -6.58 -9.79 26.90
C GLU A 122 -5.31 -10.18 26.14
N ASP A 123 -4.48 -11.04 26.77
CA ASP A 123 -3.14 -11.46 26.33
C ASP A 123 -3.10 -12.23 24.99
N LYS A 124 -4.25 -12.56 24.40
CA LYS A 124 -4.32 -13.36 23.18
C LYS A 124 -5.00 -12.59 22.05
N ALA A 125 -4.18 -11.94 21.23
CA ALA A 125 -4.66 -11.39 19.98
C ALA A 125 -5.23 -12.52 19.09
N LEU A 126 -6.49 -12.36 18.66
CA LEU A 126 -7.17 -13.30 17.78
C LEU A 126 -6.35 -13.54 16.50
N THR A 127 -6.34 -14.80 16.06
CA THR A 127 -5.78 -15.19 14.77
C THR A 127 -6.66 -14.66 13.63
N LEU A 128 -6.05 -14.48 12.45
CA LEU A 128 -6.81 -14.03 11.28
C LEU A 128 -7.92 -15.02 10.92
N GLU A 129 -7.69 -16.32 11.13
CA GLU A 129 -8.68 -17.38 10.93
C GLU A 129 -9.91 -17.20 11.83
N GLU A 130 -9.71 -16.98 13.14
CA GLU A 130 -10.80 -16.71 14.10
C GLU A 130 -11.57 -15.42 13.75
N ILE A 131 -10.88 -14.39 13.25
CA ILE A 131 -11.53 -13.14 12.80
C ILE A 131 -12.40 -13.40 11.56
N LEU A 132 -11.92 -14.21 10.61
CA LEU A 132 -12.61 -14.53 9.37
C LEU A 132 -13.80 -15.47 9.59
N GLU A 133 -13.76 -16.34 10.59
CA GLU A 133 -14.89 -17.20 10.97
C GLU A 133 -16.09 -16.42 11.48
N ASN A 134 -15.83 -15.33 12.20
CA ASN A 134 -16.86 -14.46 12.74
C ASN A 134 -17.29 -13.36 11.75
N GLY A 135 -16.68 -13.29 10.57
CA GLY A 135 -16.89 -12.24 9.58
C GLY A 135 -17.76 -12.70 8.39
N SER A 136 -18.39 -11.74 7.71
CA SER A 136 -19.17 -11.99 6.49
C SER A 136 -18.25 -12.13 5.25
N VAL A 137 -17.32 -13.09 5.27
CA VAL A 137 -16.34 -13.30 4.19
C VAL A 137 -16.66 -14.59 3.44
N SER A 138 -16.71 -14.52 2.11
CA SER A 138 -16.92 -15.69 1.25
C SER A 138 -15.77 -16.70 1.37
N PRO A 139 -16.01 -18.03 1.21
CA PRO A 139 -14.95 -19.03 1.28
C PRO A 139 -13.75 -18.73 0.36
N SER A 140 -13.99 -18.26 -0.86
CA SER A 140 -12.91 -17.93 -1.82
C SER A 140 -12.08 -16.71 -1.37
N GLN A 141 -12.73 -15.71 -0.78
CA GLN A 141 -12.07 -14.54 -0.21
C GLN A 141 -11.22 -14.92 1.00
N ARG A 142 -11.74 -15.83 1.84
CA ARG A 142 -11.02 -16.37 3.00
C ARG A 142 -9.75 -17.09 2.57
N THR A 143 -9.83 -17.98 1.57
CA THR A 143 -8.64 -18.67 1.02
C THR A 143 -7.60 -17.68 0.51
N LEU A 144 -8.02 -16.65 -0.24
CA LEU A 144 -7.11 -15.63 -0.77
C LEU A 144 -6.36 -14.89 0.35
N ILE A 145 -7.07 -14.48 1.40
CA ILE A 145 -6.47 -13.79 2.54
C ILE A 145 -5.45 -14.70 3.25
N LEU A 146 -5.83 -15.94 3.56
CA LEU A 146 -4.95 -16.88 4.26
C LEU A 146 -3.73 -17.29 3.42
N ASP A 147 -3.89 -17.46 2.11
CA ASP A 147 -2.77 -17.76 1.20
C ASP A 147 -1.78 -16.60 1.15
N SER A 148 -2.28 -15.36 1.16
CA SER A 148 -1.42 -14.18 1.19
C SER A 148 -0.65 -14.06 2.51
N GLU A 149 -1.29 -14.31 3.66
CA GLU A 149 -0.63 -14.35 4.96
C GLU A 149 0.45 -15.42 5.00
N ARG A 150 0.12 -16.64 4.54
CA ARG A 150 1.05 -17.78 4.49
C ARG A 150 2.27 -17.45 3.62
N ARG A 151 2.05 -16.92 2.42
CA ARG A 151 3.14 -16.54 1.50
C ARG A 151 4.06 -15.51 2.13
N VAL A 152 3.51 -14.46 2.74
CA VAL A 152 4.33 -13.40 3.33
C VAL A 152 5.08 -13.88 4.56
N THR A 153 4.45 -14.70 5.40
CA THR A 153 5.09 -15.32 6.57
C THR A 153 6.24 -16.23 6.15
N GLN A 154 6.05 -17.03 5.10
CA GLN A 154 7.10 -17.86 4.53
C GLN A 154 8.29 -17.03 4.04
N LEU A 155 8.05 -15.96 3.27
CA LEU A 155 9.11 -15.09 2.78
C LEU A 155 9.88 -14.42 3.92
N LYS A 156 9.20 -14.03 5.01
CA LYS A 156 9.84 -13.48 6.20
C LYS A 156 10.70 -14.53 6.92
N ALA A 157 10.20 -15.77 7.06
CA ALA A 157 10.94 -16.88 7.67
C ALA A 157 12.19 -17.29 6.86
N GLU A 158 12.10 -17.20 5.54
CA GLU A 158 13.22 -17.41 4.61
C GLU A 158 14.24 -16.25 4.60
N GLY A 159 14.00 -15.18 5.39
CA GLY A 159 14.87 -14.00 5.42
C GLY A 159 14.82 -13.14 4.16
N LYS A 160 13.83 -13.34 3.28
CA LYS A 160 13.66 -12.58 2.03
C LYS A 160 13.03 -11.20 2.23
N ILE A 161 12.59 -10.87 3.45
CA ILE A 161 12.05 -9.56 3.83
C ILE A 161 12.89 -9.04 4.99
N GLY A 162 13.71 -8.01 4.73
CA GLY A 162 14.59 -7.41 5.74
C GLY A 162 13.88 -6.42 6.68
N THR A 163 14.60 -5.98 7.72
CA THR A 163 14.07 -5.12 8.80
C THR A 163 13.84 -3.65 8.38
N GLU A 164 14.42 -3.21 7.28
CA GLU A 164 14.24 -1.86 6.70
C GLU A 164 14.15 -1.94 5.16
N ASP A 165 13.51 -2.99 4.66
CA ASP A 165 13.45 -3.35 3.23
C ASP A 165 12.22 -2.71 2.55
N TYR A 166 12.11 -1.38 2.65
CA TYR A 166 10.93 -0.62 2.22
C TYR A 166 10.59 -0.76 0.73
N GLU A 167 11.57 -1.10 -0.09
CA GLU A 167 11.43 -1.35 -1.53
C GLU A 167 11.02 -2.79 -1.84
N ASN A 168 10.95 -3.69 -0.87
CA ASN A 168 10.53 -5.07 -1.13
C ASN A 168 9.02 -5.17 -1.36
N PRO A 169 8.57 -5.86 -2.44
CA PRO A 169 7.15 -6.05 -2.78
C PRO A 169 6.25 -6.44 -1.62
N TYR A 170 6.79 -7.17 -0.63
CA TYR A 170 6.04 -7.73 0.48
C TYR A 170 6.30 -7.03 1.82
N PHE A 171 7.21 -6.06 1.92
CA PHE A 171 7.56 -5.46 3.20
C PHE A 171 6.36 -4.81 3.89
N TRP A 172 5.70 -3.84 3.25
CA TRP A 172 4.56 -3.13 3.84
C TRP A 172 3.34 -4.04 4.06
N ILE A 173 3.12 -4.99 3.15
CA ILE A 173 2.06 -5.99 3.27
C ILE A 173 2.32 -6.91 4.47
N SER A 174 3.57 -7.31 4.73
CA SER A 174 3.91 -8.17 5.87
C SER A 174 3.52 -7.59 7.21
N GLN A 175 3.50 -6.27 7.31
CA GLN A 175 3.08 -5.56 8.51
C GLN A 175 1.58 -5.76 8.81
N MET A 176 0.75 -6.04 7.80
CA MET A 176 -0.68 -6.33 8.01
C MET A 176 -0.90 -7.60 8.83
N PHE A 177 0.03 -8.55 8.74
CA PHE A 177 -0.05 -9.89 9.33
C PHE A 177 0.84 -10.06 10.57
N ASP A 178 1.62 -9.04 10.93
CA ASP A 178 2.53 -9.13 12.07
C ASP A 178 1.74 -9.20 13.39
N LYS A 179 1.98 -10.27 14.15
CA LYS A 179 1.30 -10.55 15.42
C LYS A 179 1.84 -9.74 16.60
N SER A 180 2.94 -9.03 16.41
CA SER A 180 3.54 -8.14 17.41
C SER A 180 3.60 -6.70 16.90
N TRP A 181 2.79 -6.40 15.88
CA TRP A 181 2.86 -5.12 15.20
C TRP A 181 2.67 -3.94 16.15
N SER A 182 3.57 -2.96 16.06
CA SER A 182 3.39 -1.67 16.71
C SER A 182 3.84 -0.53 15.79
N PRO A 183 3.22 0.66 15.88
CA PRO A 183 3.55 1.79 15.00
C PRO A 183 5.02 2.23 15.07
N GLY A 184 5.67 2.07 16.24
CA GLY A 184 7.06 2.48 16.45
C GLY A 184 8.13 1.52 15.94
N GLN A 185 7.75 0.30 15.54
CA GLN A 185 8.68 -0.72 15.03
C GLN A 185 8.94 -0.64 13.52
N VAL A 186 7.97 -0.14 12.75
CA VAL A 186 8.01 -0.24 11.28
C VAL A 186 8.90 0.80 10.62
N TRP A 187 8.84 2.03 11.13
CA TRP A 187 9.56 3.16 10.57
C TRP A 187 9.86 4.16 11.68
N GLN A 188 11.14 4.50 11.82
CA GLN A 188 11.58 5.67 12.56
C GLN A 188 12.18 6.62 11.53
N ALA A 189 11.86 7.91 11.64
CA ALA A 189 12.44 8.97 10.81
C ALA A 189 13.95 9.05 11.05
N LYS A 190 14.71 8.13 10.47
CA LYS A 190 16.15 8.22 10.35
C LYS A 190 16.38 9.00 9.07
N HIS A 191 17.02 10.16 9.19
CA HIS A 191 17.41 11.00 8.07
C HIS A 191 18.04 10.12 6.97
N TYR A 192 17.38 10.05 5.81
CA TYR A 192 17.84 9.34 4.60
C TYR A 192 19.06 10.00 3.96
#